data_AF-E1R5Q0-F1
#
_entry.id   AF-E1R5Q0-F1
#
_cell.length_a   1.000
_cell.length_b   1.000
_cell.length_c   1.000
_cell.angle_alpha   90.00
_cell.angle_beta   90.00
_cell.angle_gamma   90.00
#
_symmetry.space_group_name_H-M   'P 1'
#
loop_
_entity.id
_entity.type
_entity.pdbx_description
1 polymer ?
#
loop_
_entity_poly.entity_id
_entity_poly.type
_entity_poly.pdbx_seq_one_letter_code
_entity_poly.pdbx_strand_id
1 'polypeptide(L)'
;MKCRSFLVLSALFMLFSSSGLLLGYEWPLENPTVVLDFCQNNGKAFLPGAMIQGSSNDVRAVESGTLIFFQRENEALDQLPSGYDSFIVLEHERGIRSFYGNLGTVKVSNVEVEKGESLGTLLLTSSGNPSPLFLQILDYEYLRYVNPLLSLPPLEDSLAPIISGVLLSRGDQAITLNREARLDAGRWEVFVSAFDPVAGSRDRKAPYRFDTYLNGESQGDVSFETLEMDGDSLKLIRTGNLTADRLYQRSGYYRIGEIMLSPGASTLEVAVSDFAGNETSHSILLRVR
;
A
#
# COMPACT_ATOMS: atom_id res chain seq x y z
N MET A 1 36.40 -45.59 46.81
CA MET A 1 37.19 -44.36 46.56
C MET A 1 37.45 -44.22 45.06
N LYS A 2 37.49 -42.97 44.59
CA LYS A 2 37.63 -42.49 43.19
C LYS A 2 36.33 -42.34 42.40
N CYS A 3 35.61 -41.30 42.81
CA CYS A 3 34.75 -40.45 41.98
C CYS A 3 35.62 -39.65 40.99
N ARG A 4 35.35 -39.69 39.68
CA ARG A 4 35.82 -38.69 38.70
C ARG A 4 34.90 -38.58 37.47
N SER A 5 34.34 -37.38 37.34
CA SER A 5 34.00 -36.63 36.11
C SER A 5 33.11 -37.26 35.05
N PHE A 6 31.82 -36.94 35.11
CA PHE A 6 30.96 -36.79 33.93
C PHE A 6 30.44 -35.34 33.94
N LEU A 7 31.19 -34.43 33.34
CA LEU A 7 30.79 -33.02 33.25
C LEU A 7 31.48 -32.33 32.07
N VAL A 8 31.21 -32.80 30.84
CA VAL A 8 31.31 -31.98 29.61
C VAL A 8 30.45 -32.64 28.52
N LEU A 9 29.13 -32.38 28.51
CA LEU A 9 28.33 -32.59 27.30
C LEU A 9 27.03 -31.75 27.36
N SER A 10 27.14 -30.43 27.51
CA SER A 10 25.96 -29.56 27.44
C SER A 10 26.33 -28.11 27.10
N ALA A 11 27.12 -27.88 26.06
CA ALA A 11 27.46 -26.53 25.60
C ALA A 11 27.75 -26.44 24.09
N LEU A 12 26.95 -27.12 23.27
CA LEU A 12 27.01 -26.97 21.81
C LEU A 12 25.61 -27.07 21.18
N PHE A 13 24.65 -26.28 21.68
CA PHE A 13 23.32 -26.17 21.05
C PHE A 13 22.65 -24.80 21.27
N MET A 14 23.43 -23.73 21.45
CA MET A 14 22.90 -22.36 21.55
C MET A 14 23.84 -21.33 20.92
N LEU A 15 24.15 -21.49 19.64
CA LEU A 15 24.67 -20.42 18.78
C LEU A 15 24.15 -20.62 17.35
N PHE A 16 22.82 -20.64 17.21
CA PHE A 16 22.14 -20.26 15.96
C PHE A 16 21.15 -19.15 16.31
N SER A 17 21.68 -18.09 16.91
CA SER A 17 20.93 -16.85 17.10
C SER A 17 21.04 -16.06 15.81
N SER A 18 19.90 -15.89 15.16
CA SER A 18 19.55 -14.72 14.33
C SER A 18 20.52 -14.37 13.21
N SER A 19 20.48 -15.15 12.14
CA SER A 19 20.62 -14.59 10.79
C SER A 19 19.39 -15.07 10.05
N GLY A 20 18.30 -14.30 10.18
CA GLY A 20 17.13 -14.55 9.36
C GLY A 20 17.57 -14.48 7.91
N LEU A 21 17.62 -15.62 7.24
CA LEU A 21 17.42 -15.67 5.80
C LEU A 21 15.98 -15.20 5.59
N LEU A 22 15.78 -13.89 5.63
CA LEU A 22 14.57 -13.25 5.17
C LEU A 22 14.56 -13.45 3.66
N LEU A 23 13.96 -14.55 3.23
CA LEU A 23 13.59 -14.85 1.84
C LEU A 23 12.45 -13.93 1.38
N GLY A 24 12.67 -12.63 1.51
CA GLY A 24 11.71 -11.58 1.21
C GLY A 24 12.43 -10.32 0.78
N TYR A 25 11.70 -9.40 0.17
CA TYR A 25 12.29 -8.19 -0.38
C TYR A 25 12.94 -7.35 0.70
N GLU A 26 13.92 -6.55 0.31
CA GLU A 26 14.55 -5.54 1.15
C GLU A 26 14.10 -4.15 0.74
N TRP A 27 14.14 -3.22 1.69
CA TRP A 27 13.89 -1.82 1.40
C TRP A 27 14.95 -1.27 0.44
N PRO A 28 14.56 -0.55 -0.62
CA PRO A 28 15.51 -0.03 -1.62
C PRO A 28 16.28 1.21 -1.14
N LEU A 29 15.96 1.74 0.05
CA LEU A 29 16.54 2.93 0.65
C LEU A 29 16.80 2.69 2.14
N GLU A 30 17.85 3.34 2.69
CA GLU A 30 18.12 3.31 4.12
C GLU A 30 17.14 4.19 4.90
N ASN A 31 16.69 3.72 6.07
CA ASN A 31 15.68 4.37 6.92
C ASN A 31 14.45 4.88 6.13
N PRO A 32 13.74 3.98 5.46
CA PRO A 32 12.69 4.35 4.52
C PRO A 32 11.47 4.95 5.23
N THR A 33 10.82 5.89 4.56
CA THR A 33 9.53 6.46 4.93
C THR A 33 8.66 6.49 3.68
N VAL A 34 7.46 5.92 3.77
CA VAL A 34 6.51 5.97 2.66
C VAL A 34 5.83 7.34 2.66
N VAL A 35 5.94 8.06 1.54
CA VAL A 35 5.40 9.41 1.34
C VAL A 35 4.02 9.36 0.69
N LEU A 36 3.85 8.50 -0.33
CA LEU A 36 2.55 8.20 -0.95
C LEU A 36 2.38 6.69 -1.06
N ASP A 37 1.19 6.21 -0.71
CA ASP A 37 0.86 4.80 -0.71
C ASP A 37 0.27 4.31 -2.03
N PHE A 38 0.32 2.98 -2.19
CA PHE A 38 -0.41 2.28 -3.23
C PHE A 38 -1.90 2.63 -3.18
N CYS A 39 -2.50 2.78 -4.36
CA CYS A 39 -3.87 3.26 -4.54
C CYS A 39 -4.14 4.69 -4.03
N GLN A 40 -3.19 5.43 -3.48
CA GLN A 40 -3.46 6.80 -3.05
C GLN A 40 -3.93 7.67 -4.23
N ASN A 41 -4.99 8.46 -4.01
CA ASN A 41 -5.56 9.32 -5.03
C ASN A 41 -4.57 10.45 -5.39
N ASN A 42 -4.14 10.50 -6.66
CA ASN A 42 -3.30 11.58 -7.19
C ASN A 42 -4.08 12.61 -8.03
N GLY A 43 -5.41 12.58 -7.96
CA GLY A 43 -6.32 13.52 -8.63
C GLY A 43 -6.98 12.98 -9.90
N LYS A 44 -6.52 11.85 -10.46
CA LYS A 44 -7.15 11.22 -11.66
C LYS A 44 -7.14 9.70 -11.66
N ALA A 45 -6.16 9.05 -11.03
CA ALA A 45 -6.02 7.61 -11.04
C ALA A 45 -5.47 7.10 -9.70
N PHE A 46 -5.49 5.78 -9.53
CA PHE A 46 -4.73 5.14 -8.47
C PHE A 46 -3.24 5.27 -8.73
N LEU A 47 -2.45 5.46 -7.68
CA LEU A 47 -1.00 5.25 -7.73
C LEU A 47 -0.70 3.73 -7.79
N PRO A 48 -0.08 3.20 -8.86
CA PRO A 48 0.18 1.76 -9.01
C PRO A 48 1.53 1.34 -8.39
N GLY A 49 1.93 2.00 -7.31
CA GLY A 49 3.21 1.83 -6.63
C GLY A 49 3.22 2.64 -5.34
N ALA A 50 4.39 2.82 -4.74
CA ALA A 50 4.59 3.66 -3.56
C ALA A 50 5.71 4.68 -3.83
N MET A 51 5.60 5.86 -3.23
CA MET A 51 6.69 6.82 -3.19
C MET A 51 7.43 6.72 -1.86
N ILE A 52 8.73 6.44 -1.91
CA ILE A 52 9.54 6.14 -0.73
C ILE A 52 10.68 7.16 -0.64
N GLN A 53 10.81 7.79 0.52
CA GLN A 53 11.95 8.63 0.88
C GLN A 53 12.86 7.83 1.81
N GLY A 54 14.16 8.10 1.79
CA GLY A 54 15.12 7.53 2.74
C GLY A 54 16.14 8.56 3.21
N SER A 55 17.00 8.14 4.14
CA SER A 55 18.13 8.94 4.61
C SER A 55 19.31 8.95 3.63
N SER A 56 19.34 8.01 2.68
CA SER A 56 20.34 7.89 1.62
C SER A 56 19.76 8.23 0.25
N ASN A 57 20.62 8.68 -0.67
CA ASN A 57 20.26 8.83 -2.08
C ASN A 57 20.56 7.58 -2.90
N ASP A 58 21.33 6.64 -2.35
CA ASP A 58 21.68 5.37 -3.00
C ASP A 58 20.46 4.45 -3.03
N VAL A 59 20.03 4.06 -4.23
CA VAL A 59 18.89 3.17 -4.46
C VAL A 59 19.42 1.77 -4.67
N ARG A 60 18.85 0.78 -3.97
CA ARG A 60 19.30 -0.62 -4.02
C ARG A 60 18.22 -1.57 -4.52
N ALA A 61 18.63 -2.70 -5.10
CA ALA A 61 17.73 -3.75 -5.54
C ALA A 61 17.00 -4.37 -4.36
N VAL A 62 15.67 -4.52 -4.48
CA VAL A 62 14.83 -5.11 -3.41
C VAL A 62 15.00 -6.61 -3.33
N GLU A 63 15.36 -7.24 -4.46
CA GLU A 63 15.62 -8.67 -4.60
C GLU A 63 16.58 -8.87 -5.77
N SER A 64 17.29 -9.99 -5.77
CA SER A 64 18.12 -10.42 -6.89
C SER A 64 17.26 -10.61 -8.14
N GLY A 65 17.81 -10.31 -9.31
CA GLY A 65 17.06 -10.45 -10.55
C GLY A 65 17.85 -10.05 -11.77
N THR A 66 17.19 -10.19 -12.91
CA THR A 66 17.76 -9.89 -14.22
C THR A 66 17.27 -8.50 -14.68
N LEU A 67 18.20 -7.66 -15.09
CA LEU A 67 17.93 -6.38 -15.72
C LEU A 67 17.24 -6.58 -17.06
N ILE A 68 15.97 -6.17 -17.16
CA ILE A 68 15.19 -6.27 -18.39
C ILE A 68 15.26 -4.98 -19.19
N PHE A 69 15.23 -3.83 -18.50
CA PHE A 69 15.22 -2.52 -19.14
C PHE A 69 15.75 -1.45 -18.20
N PHE A 70 16.36 -0.42 -18.77
CA PHE A 70 16.62 0.83 -18.08
C PHE A 70 16.55 2.00 -19.04
N GLN A 71 16.26 3.18 -18.52
CA GLN A 71 16.31 4.45 -19.25
C GLN A 71 17.10 5.46 -18.43
N ARG A 72 18.00 6.20 -19.10
CA ARG A 72 18.68 7.35 -18.53
C ARG A 72 18.17 8.60 -19.20
N GLU A 73 17.66 9.52 -18.40
CA GLU A 73 17.23 10.84 -18.89
C GLU A 73 18.43 11.53 -19.54
N ASN A 74 18.21 12.18 -20.69
CA ASN A 74 19.22 12.87 -21.52
C ASN A 74 20.16 12.01 -22.40
N GLU A 75 19.97 10.68 -22.47
CA GLU A 75 20.81 9.82 -23.33
C GLU A 75 20.27 9.58 -24.77
N ALA A 76 19.04 9.99 -25.15
CA ALA A 76 18.59 10.01 -26.56
C ALA A 76 17.31 10.84 -26.83
N LEU A 77 17.16 11.34 -28.07
CA LEU A 77 15.96 12.06 -28.58
C LEU A 77 14.75 11.15 -28.87
N ASP A 78 14.95 9.83 -28.93
CA ASP A 78 13.92 8.82 -29.27
C ASP A 78 13.36 8.10 -28.03
N GLN A 79 13.51 8.69 -26.84
CA GLN A 79 13.04 8.08 -25.60
C GLN A 79 11.52 8.15 -25.49
N LEU A 80 10.92 7.05 -25.02
CA LEU A 80 9.51 7.03 -24.67
C LEU A 80 9.28 8.00 -23.50
N PRO A 81 8.31 8.92 -23.59
CA PRO A 81 7.96 9.75 -22.45
C PRO A 81 7.37 8.85 -21.36
N SER A 82 8.12 8.65 -20.28
CA SER A 82 7.73 7.78 -19.17
C SER A 82 7.09 8.55 -18.01
N GLY A 83 7.45 9.84 -17.83
CA GLY A 83 7.03 10.64 -16.68
C GLY A 83 7.69 10.26 -15.35
N TYR A 84 8.71 9.39 -15.37
CA TYR A 84 9.41 8.86 -14.20
C TYR A 84 10.93 9.13 -14.22
N ASP A 85 11.37 10.14 -14.97
CA ASP A 85 12.78 10.47 -15.23
C ASP A 85 13.60 9.23 -15.64
N SER A 86 14.80 9.04 -15.10
CA SER A 86 15.53 7.79 -15.29
C SER A 86 14.90 6.66 -14.47
N PHE A 87 14.88 5.45 -15.02
CA PHE A 87 14.29 4.30 -14.33
C PHE A 87 14.95 2.97 -14.72
N ILE A 88 14.71 1.96 -13.88
CA ILE A 88 15.21 0.58 -14.06
C ILE A 88 14.05 -0.40 -13.86
N VAL A 89 14.05 -1.49 -14.62
CA VAL A 89 13.14 -2.63 -14.47
C VAL A 89 13.95 -3.90 -14.28
N LEU A 90 13.75 -4.57 -13.16
CA LEU A 90 14.31 -5.88 -12.87
C LEU A 90 13.20 -6.93 -12.91
N GLU A 91 13.50 -8.11 -13.45
CA GLU A 91 12.67 -9.30 -13.36
C GLU A 91 13.28 -10.26 -12.34
N HIS A 92 12.42 -10.72 -11.43
CA HIS A 92 12.75 -11.64 -10.36
C HIS A 92 12.16 -13.02 -10.67
N GLU A 93 12.36 -13.95 -9.75
CA GLU A 93 11.73 -15.26 -9.84
C GLU A 93 10.19 -15.14 -9.99
N ARG A 94 9.61 -16.13 -10.68
CA ARG A 94 8.15 -16.29 -10.84
C ARG A 94 7.47 -15.12 -11.57
N GLY A 95 8.20 -14.42 -12.44
CA GLY A 95 7.61 -13.39 -13.30
C GLY A 95 7.21 -12.11 -12.58
N ILE A 96 7.77 -11.87 -11.38
CA ILE A 96 7.58 -10.60 -10.67
C ILE A 96 8.60 -9.59 -11.20
N ARG A 97 8.16 -8.36 -11.46
CA ARG A 97 9.02 -7.26 -11.87
C ARG A 97 8.98 -6.13 -10.85
N SER A 98 10.15 -5.58 -10.54
CA SER A 98 10.26 -4.32 -9.81
C SER A 98 10.64 -3.20 -10.77
N PHE A 99 9.98 -2.06 -10.61
CA PHE A 99 10.24 -0.82 -11.32
C PHE A 99 10.74 0.23 -10.34
N TYR A 100 11.86 0.87 -10.66
CA TYR A 100 12.50 1.92 -9.87
C TYR A 100 12.54 3.20 -10.69
N GLY A 101 11.64 4.14 -10.40
CA GLY A 101 11.56 5.44 -11.07
C GLY A 101 12.08 6.60 -10.22
N ASN A 102 12.12 7.79 -10.83
CA ASN A 102 12.65 9.03 -10.24
C ASN A 102 14.15 8.93 -9.90
N LEU A 103 14.93 8.21 -10.73
CA LEU A 103 16.37 8.12 -10.57
C LEU A 103 17.05 9.32 -11.25
N GLY A 104 18.07 9.86 -10.60
CA GLY A 104 18.97 10.86 -11.17
C GLY A 104 20.19 10.24 -11.83
N THR A 105 20.63 9.06 -11.35
CA THR A 105 21.68 8.27 -12.00
C THR A 105 21.32 6.80 -12.01
N VAL A 106 21.77 6.09 -13.04
CA VAL A 106 21.57 4.65 -13.25
C VAL A 106 22.94 4.00 -13.38
N LYS A 107 23.30 3.13 -12.43
CA LYS A 107 24.62 2.50 -12.29
C LYS A 107 24.66 1.02 -12.72
N VAL A 108 23.53 0.46 -13.14
CA VAL A 108 23.48 -0.93 -13.62
C VAL A 108 24.31 -1.10 -14.88
N SER A 109 25.18 -2.11 -14.86
CA SER A 109 26.07 -2.47 -15.97
C SER A 109 26.06 -3.96 -16.28
N ASN A 110 25.68 -4.79 -15.30
CA ASN A 110 25.48 -6.22 -15.44
C ASN A 110 24.03 -6.55 -15.77
N VAL A 111 23.84 -7.68 -16.44
CA VAL A 111 22.51 -8.25 -16.70
C VAL A 111 21.93 -8.88 -15.44
N GLU A 112 22.75 -9.52 -14.61
CA GLU A 112 22.33 -10.00 -13.29
C GLU A 112 22.64 -8.96 -12.22
N VAL A 113 21.69 -8.74 -11.34
CA VAL A 113 21.77 -7.79 -10.23
C VAL A 113 21.51 -8.55 -8.94
N GLU A 114 22.39 -8.39 -7.96
CA GLU A 114 22.22 -9.01 -6.65
C GLU A 114 21.29 -8.19 -5.75
N LYS A 115 20.58 -8.86 -4.84
CA LYS A 115 19.79 -8.20 -3.79
C LYS A 115 20.68 -7.21 -3.01
N GLY A 116 20.18 -6.00 -2.81
CA GLY A 116 20.91 -4.94 -2.13
C GLY A 116 22.01 -4.26 -2.97
N GLU A 117 22.24 -4.68 -4.22
CA GLU A 117 23.18 -4.02 -5.12
C GLU A 117 22.71 -2.59 -5.44
N SER A 118 23.65 -1.64 -5.51
CA SER A 118 23.37 -0.24 -5.87
C SER A 118 22.94 -0.15 -7.33
N LEU A 119 21.71 0.32 -7.53
CA LEU A 119 21.10 0.54 -8.84
C LEU A 119 21.41 1.93 -9.39
N GLY A 120 21.69 2.89 -8.52
CA GLY A 120 21.79 4.29 -8.90
C GLY A 120 21.55 5.24 -7.75
N THR A 121 21.18 6.47 -8.08
CA THR A 121 20.81 7.47 -7.08
C THR A 121 19.49 8.15 -7.41
N LEU A 122 18.79 8.60 -6.38
CA LEU A 122 17.58 9.43 -6.52
C LEU A 122 17.84 10.71 -7.32
N LEU A 123 16.83 11.17 -8.04
CA LEU A 123 16.84 12.48 -8.69
C LEU A 123 16.89 13.57 -7.63
N LEU A 124 17.67 14.63 -7.88
CA LEU A 124 17.67 15.82 -7.04
C LEU A 124 16.67 16.84 -7.59
N THR A 125 15.81 17.34 -6.72
CA THR A 125 14.95 18.49 -7.01
C THR A 125 15.80 19.75 -7.27
N SER A 126 15.18 20.80 -7.81
CA SER A 126 15.87 22.09 -8.03
C SER A 126 16.44 22.74 -6.76
N SER A 127 15.94 22.35 -5.59
CA SER A 127 16.46 22.78 -4.28
C SER A 127 17.62 21.92 -3.75
N GLY A 128 18.04 20.90 -4.50
CA GLY A 128 19.11 19.98 -4.14
C GLY A 128 18.69 18.84 -3.22
N ASN A 129 17.41 18.76 -2.84
CA ASN A 129 16.87 17.66 -2.03
C ASN A 129 16.53 16.44 -2.92
N PRO A 130 16.78 15.21 -2.47
CA PRO A 130 16.37 14.01 -3.19
C PRO A 130 14.86 13.91 -3.33
N SER A 131 14.40 13.58 -4.53
CA SER A 131 13.01 13.20 -4.81
C SER A 131 12.70 11.82 -4.24
N PRO A 132 11.47 11.52 -3.81
CA PRO A 132 11.07 10.17 -3.43
C PRO A 132 11.25 9.18 -4.59
N LEU A 133 11.76 7.98 -4.26
CA LEU A 133 11.78 6.84 -5.17
C LEU A 133 10.35 6.45 -5.52
N PHE A 134 10.06 6.26 -6.81
CA PHE A 134 8.83 5.57 -7.19
C PHE A 134 9.13 4.07 -7.34
N LEU A 135 8.61 3.26 -6.41
CA LEU A 135 8.72 1.81 -6.44
C LEU A 135 7.38 1.20 -6.87
N GLN A 136 7.42 0.34 -7.88
CA GLN A 136 6.26 -0.43 -8.32
C GLN A 136 6.62 -1.89 -8.44
N ILE A 137 5.70 -2.77 -8.01
CA ILE A 137 5.79 -4.22 -8.19
C ILE A 137 4.70 -4.65 -9.16
N LEU A 138 5.09 -5.38 -10.20
CA LEU A 138 4.20 -5.93 -11.21
C LEU A 138 4.33 -7.45 -11.20
N ASP A 139 3.22 -8.14 -11.00
CA ASP A 139 3.08 -9.54 -11.37
C ASP A 139 2.82 -9.61 -12.88
N TYR A 140 3.83 -10.04 -13.64
CA TYR A 140 3.75 -10.06 -15.10
C TYR A 140 2.92 -11.24 -15.63
N GLU A 141 2.80 -12.33 -14.87
CA GLU A 141 1.98 -13.49 -15.26
C GLU A 141 0.50 -13.10 -15.31
N TYR A 142 0.05 -12.33 -14.31
CA TYR A 142 -1.34 -11.89 -14.20
C TYR A 142 -1.57 -10.44 -14.65
N LEU A 143 -0.52 -9.72 -15.07
CA LEU A 143 -0.55 -8.30 -15.45
C LEU A 143 -1.17 -7.40 -14.36
N ARG A 144 -0.71 -7.58 -13.13
CA ARG A 144 -1.26 -6.92 -11.93
C ARG A 144 -0.21 -6.14 -11.18
N TYR A 145 -0.52 -4.90 -10.84
CA TYR A 145 0.30 -4.15 -9.90
C TYR A 145 -0.03 -4.61 -8.49
N VAL A 146 1.00 -4.95 -7.73
CA VAL A 146 0.89 -5.40 -6.35
C VAL A 146 1.36 -4.27 -5.44
N ASN A 147 0.65 -4.05 -4.35
CA ASN A 147 1.08 -3.09 -3.33
C ASN A 147 2.50 -3.48 -2.83
N PRO A 148 3.54 -2.65 -3.08
CA PRO A 148 4.91 -3.01 -2.72
C PRO A 148 5.09 -3.30 -1.23
N LEU A 149 4.27 -2.66 -0.38
CA LEU A 149 4.34 -2.81 1.07
C LEU A 149 4.04 -4.25 1.51
N LEU A 150 3.25 -5.02 0.75
CA LEU A 150 2.93 -6.42 1.02
C LEU A 150 4.15 -7.35 0.99
N SER A 151 5.21 -6.96 0.28
CA SER A 151 6.42 -7.77 0.11
C SER A 151 7.61 -7.23 0.90
N LEU A 152 7.55 -5.96 1.30
CA LEU A 152 8.64 -5.28 1.99
C LEU A 152 8.59 -5.55 3.51
N PRO A 153 9.73 -5.44 4.22
CA PRO A 153 9.74 -5.56 5.67
C PRO A 153 8.82 -4.51 6.30
N PRO A 154 8.02 -4.84 7.33
CA PRO A 154 7.09 -3.87 7.92
C PRO A 154 7.83 -2.69 8.54
N LEU A 155 7.24 -1.49 8.44
CA LEU A 155 7.68 -0.31 9.18
C LEU A 155 6.92 -0.23 10.50
N GLU A 156 7.60 0.25 11.55
CA GLU A 156 6.94 0.53 12.81
C GLU A 156 5.94 1.68 12.63
N ASP A 157 4.67 1.39 12.88
CA ASP A 157 3.60 2.38 13.01
C ASP A 157 2.69 1.99 14.17
N SER A 158 2.35 2.97 14.99
CA SER A 158 1.51 2.80 16.18
C SER A 158 0.24 3.64 16.14
N LEU A 159 0.06 4.44 15.08
CA LEU A 159 -1.10 5.30 14.95
C LEU A 159 -2.18 4.57 14.15
N ALA A 160 -3.36 4.41 14.74
CA ALA A 160 -4.50 3.87 14.01
C ALA A 160 -5.07 4.90 13.01
N PRO A 161 -5.66 4.44 11.89
CA PRO A 161 -6.43 5.29 10.99
C PRO A 161 -7.51 6.08 11.70
N ILE A 162 -7.84 7.26 11.18
CA ILE A 162 -8.87 8.14 11.73
C ILE A 162 -10.09 8.09 10.82
N ILE A 163 -11.25 7.69 11.37
CA ILE A 163 -12.56 7.83 10.72
C ILE A 163 -13.15 9.20 11.06
N SER A 164 -13.12 10.15 10.13
CA SER A 164 -13.67 11.50 10.31
C SER A 164 -15.16 11.62 10.01
N GLY A 165 -15.75 10.65 9.30
CA GLY A 165 -17.18 10.65 9.03
C GLY A 165 -17.66 9.41 8.29
N VAL A 166 -18.94 9.07 8.50
CA VAL A 166 -19.64 8.03 7.75
C VAL A 166 -20.89 8.66 7.15
N LEU A 167 -21.19 8.34 5.90
CA LEU A 167 -22.31 8.86 5.13
C LEU A 167 -23.04 7.71 4.46
N LEU A 168 -24.37 7.71 4.54
CA LEU A 168 -25.20 6.85 3.70
C LEU A 168 -25.83 7.65 2.58
N SER A 169 -25.89 7.07 1.38
CA SER A 169 -26.56 7.70 0.24
C SER A 169 -27.53 6.76 -0.47
N ARG A 170 -28.60 7.35 -0.99
CA ARG A 170 -29.61 6.69 -1.82
C ARG A 170 -30.19 7.71 -2.80
N GLY A 171 -29.80 7.62 -4.07
CA GLY A 171 -30.13 8.64 -5.06
C GLY A 171 -29.61 10.02 -4.64
N ASP A 172 -30.47 11.03 -4.62
CA ASP A 172 -30.11 12.40 -4.20
C ASP A 172 -30.04 12.56 -2.68
N GLN A 173 -30.50 11.57 -1.91
CA GLN A 173 -30.46 11.60 -0.46
C GLN A 173 -29.06 11.22 0.03
N ALA A 174 -28.48 12.06 0.89
CA ALA A 174 -27.21 11.80 1.56
C ALA A 174 -27.36 12.17 3.04
N ILE A 175 -27.03 11.24 3.94
CA ILE A 175 -27.20 11.39 5.39
C ILE A 175 -25.86 11.11 6.07
N THR A 176 -25.29 12.13 6.69
CA THR A 176 -24.11 11.96 7.55
C THR A 176 -24.55 11.27 8.83
N LEU A 177 -23.91 10.14 9.11
CA LEU A 177 -24.17 9.36 10.29
C LEU A 177 -23.34 9.87 11.45
N ASN A 178 -24.04 10.14 12.55
CA ASN A 178 -23.46 10.34 13.88
C ASN A 178 -23.76 9.08 14.72
N ARG A 179 -23.91 9.19 16.04
CA ARG A 179 -24.17 8.02 16.92
C ARG A 179 -25.51 7.31 16.65
N GLU A 180 -26.53 8.05 16.19
CA GLU A 180 -27.84 7.51 15.85
C GLU A 180 -28.39 8.22 14.60
N ALA A 181 -29.02 7.47 13.70
CA ALA A 181 -29.70 8.01 12.52
C ALA A 181 -31.07 7.37 12.28
N ARG A 182 -31.97 8.12 11.66
CA ARG A 182 -33.29 7.63 11.20
C ARG A 182 -33.31 7.57 9.69
N LEU A 183 -33.65 6.40 9.14
CA LEU A 183 -33.56 6.09 7.73
C LEU A 183 -34.83 5.35 7.29
N ASP A 184 -35.11 5.35 6.00
CA ASP A 184 -36.11 4.43 5.45
C ASP A 184 -35.44 3.12 5.05
N ALA A 185 -36.22 2.04 5.08
CA ALA A 185 -35.79 0.74 4.58
C ALA A 185 -35.33 0.79 3.10
N GLY A 186 -34.50 -0.18 2.73
CA GLY A 186 -34.00 -0.37 1.37
C GLY A 186 -32.47 -0.31 1.28
N ARG A 187 -31.99 -0.21 0.03
CA ARG A 187 -30.57 -0.21 -0.32
C ARG A 187 -29.96 1.18 -0.09
N TRP A 188 -28.81 1.21 0.58
CA TRP A 188 -28.02 2.41 0.83
C TRP A 188 -26.57 2.16 0.49
N GLU A 189 -25.93 3.11 -0.17
CA GLU A 189 -24.48 3.14 -0.39
C GLU A 189 -23.78 3.66 0.87
N VAL A 190 -22.66 3.05 1.23
CA VAL A 190 -21.83 3.42 2.38
C VAL A 190 -20.61 4.19 1.90
N PHE A 191 -20.46 5.39 2.45
CA PHE A 191 -19.34 6.27 2.21
C PHE A 191 -18.62 6.56 3.52
N VAL A 192 -17.30 6.52 3.51
CA VAL A 192 -16.48 6.77 4.70
C VAL A 192 -15.44 7.81 4.39
N SER A 193 -15.25 8.79 5.26
CA SER A 193 -14.11 9.69 5.20
C SER A 193 -13.12 9.24 6.26
N ALA A 194 -11.97 8.74 5.82
CA ALA A 194 -10.91 8.29 6.70
C ALA A 194 -9.52 8.55 6.10
N PHE A 195 -8.51 8.57 6.95
CA PHE A 195 -7.12 8.66 6.53
C PHE A 195 -6.22 8.01 7.56
N ASP A 196 -5.06 7.56 7.09
CA ASP A 196 -3.98 7.07 7.93
C ASP A 196 -3.04 8.25 8.31
N PRO A 197 -2.88 8.56 9.61
CA PRO A 197 -2.07 9.70 10.04
C PRO A 197 -0.56 9.40 10.05
N VAL A 198 0.25 10.36 9.64
CA VAL A 198 1.72 10.25 9.72
C VAL A 198 2.24 10.94 10.99
N ALA A 199 2.97 10.19 11.84
CA ALA A 199 3.51 10.72 13.08
C ALA A 199 4.37 11.98 12.86
N GLY A 200 4.04 13.06 13.57
CA GLY A 200 4.78 14.33 13.46
C GLY A 200 4.56 15.13 12.17
N SER A 201 3.71 14.66 11.25
CA SER A 201 3.34 15.37 10.03
C SER A 201 1.85 15.74 9.98
N ARG A 202 1.49 16.64 9.08
CA ARG A 202 0.08 16.92 8.69
C ARG A 202 -0.36 16.10 7.49
N ASP A 203 0.55 15.33 6.91
CA ASP A 203 0.28 14.46 5.78
C ASP A 203 -0.73 13.39 6.14
N ARG A 204 -1.49 12.97 5.13
CA ARG A 204 -2.57 12.02 5.26
C ARG A 204 -2.40 10.97 4.19
N LYS A 205 -2.32 9.72 4.62
CA LYS A 205 -2.23 8.56 3.77
C LYS A 205 -3.60 7.96 3.53
N ALA A 206 -3.73 7.23 2.43
CA ALA A 206 -4.94 6.47 2.18
C ALA A 206 -4.93 5.24 3.11
N PRO A 207 -6.02 4.93 3.82
CA PRO A 207 -6.07 3.71 4.61
C PRO A 207 -5.88 2.47 3.74
N TYR A 208 -5.37 1.38 4.31
CA TYR A 208 -5.12 0.15 3.57
C TYR A 208 -6.42 -0.61 3.27
N ARG A 209 -7.32 -0.68 4.26
CA ARG A 209 -8.54 -1.48 4.16
C ARG A 209 -9.72 -0.84 4.89
N PHE A 210 -10.92 -1.08 4.34
CA PHE A 210 -12.21 -0.72 4.90
C PHE A 210 -13.08 -1.96 4.97
N ASP A 211 -13.72 -2.21 6.11
CA ASP A 211 -14.67 -3.29 6.29
C ASP A 211 -16.02 -2.73 6.73
N THR A 212 -17.10 -3.23 6.15
CA THR A 212 -18.47 -2.85 6.51
C THR A 212 -19.21 -4.04 7.11
N TYR A 213 -19.84 -3.83 8.25
CA TYR A 213 -20.67 -4.83 8.91
C TYR A 213 -22.06 -4.28 9.20
N LEU A 214 -23.09 -5.11 9.03
CA LEU A 214 -24.47 -4.80 9.39
C LEU A 214 -24.96 -5.88 10.35
N ASN A 215 -25.33 -5.48 11.57
CA ASN A 215 -25.74 -6.40 12.64
C ASN A 215 -24.69 -7.49 12.94
N GLY A 216 -23.41 -7.16 12.79
CA GLY A 216 -22.29 -8.09 12.98
C GLY A 216 -21.99 -9.00 11.77
N GLU A 217 -22.77 -8.91 10.69
CA GLU A 217 -22.52 -9.65 9.45
C GLU A 217 -21.72 -8.80 8.46
N SER A 218 -20.63 -9.34 7.92
CA SER A 218 -19.83 -8.66 6.90
C SER A 218 -20.66 -8.40 5.64
N GLN A 219 -20.67 -7.14 5.20
CA GLN A 219 -21.33 -6.68 3.98
C GLN A 219 -20.35 -6.53 2.82
N GLY A 220 -19.04 -6.57 3.10
CA GLY A 220 -17.96 -6.46 2.14
C GLY A 220 -16.79 -5.62 2.65
N ASP A 221 -15.72 -5.63 1.88
CA ASP A 221 -14.48 -4.90 2.16
C ASP A 221 -13.91 -4.21 0.93
N VAL A 222 -13.19 -3.12 1.17
CA VAL A 222 -12.31 -2.47 0.19
C VAL A 222 -10.88 -2.59 0.68
N SER A 223 -9.99 -3.19 -0.12
CA SER A 223 -8.58 -3.35 0.24
C SER A 223 -7.63 -2.93 -0.89
N PHE A 224 -6.53 -2.25 -0.54
CA PHE A 224 -5.53 -1.75 -1.48
C PHE A 224 -4.39 -2.74 -1.67
N GLU A 225 -4.73 -3.94 -2.15
CA GLU A 225 -3.78 -5.04 -2.36
C GLU A 225 -3.23 -5.09 -3.78
N THR A 226 -4.12 -4.93 -4.77
CA THR A 226 -3.79 -5.24 -6.17
C THR A 226 -4.62 -4.40 -7.12
N LEU A 227 -3.96 -3.87 -8.15
CA LEU A 227 -4.59 -3.18 -9.27
C LEU A 227 -4.40 -3.97 -10.56
N GLU A 228 -5.43 -3.96 -11.39
CA GLU A 228 -5.39 -4.51 -12.74
C GLU A 228 -5.79 -3.42 -13.73
N MET A 229 -5.22 -3.49 -14.93
CA MET A 229 -5.57 -2.57 -16.00
C MET A 229 -6.83 -3.07 -16.72
N ASP A 230 -7.84 -2.22 -16.83
CA ASP A 230 -9.09 -2.46 -17.54
C ASP A 230 -9.30 -1.35 -18.58
N GLY A 231 -8.96 -1.66 -19.84
CA GLY A 231 -8.79 -0.64 -20.87
C GLY A 231 -7.72 0.37 -20.45
N ASP A 232 -8.13 1.64 -20.32
CA ASP A 232 -7.24 2.76 -19.96
C ASP A 232 -7.29 3.11 -18.46
N SER A 233 -7.93 2.30 -17.62
CA SER A 233 -8.14 2.59 -16.19
C SER A 233 -7.62 1.49 -15.28
N LEU A 234 -7.09 1.88 -14.12
CA LEU A 234 -6.73 0.95 -13.06
C LEU A 234 -7.94 0.66 -12.17
N LYS A 235 -8.15 -0.62 -11.85
CA LYS A 235 -9.21 -1.08 -10.95
C LYS A 235 -8.69 -1.96 -9.82
N LEU A 236 -9.33 -1.88 -8.66
CA LEU A 236 -9.17 -2.79 -7.54
C LEU A 236 -9.93 -4.10 -7.81
N ILE A 237 -9.21 -5.22 -7.96
CA ILE A 237 -9.80 -6.49 -8.42
C ILE A 237 -10.51 -7.30 -7.35
N ARG A 238 -10.08 -7.20 -6.08
CA ARG A 238 -10.71 -7.94 -4.97
C ARG A 238 -12.01 -7.28 -4.50
N THR A 239 -12.13 -5.98 -4.75
CA THR A 239 -13.26 -5.16 -4.33
C THR A 239 -14.06 -4.72 -5.55
N GLY A 240 -14.94 -5.59 -6.04
CA GLY A 240 -15.99 -5.21 -6.99
C GLY A 240 -15.54 -4.50 -8.27
N ASN A 241 -14.26 -4.62 -8.67
CA ASN A 241 -13.66 -3.90 -9.80
C ASN A 241 -13.81 -2.37 -9.72
N LEU A 242 -13.51 -1.78 -8.56
CA LEU A 242 -13.62 -0.34 -8.35
C LEU A 242 -12.45 0.43 -9.00
N THR A 243 -12.79 1.43 -9.82
CA THR A 243 -11.86 2.44 -10.34
C THR A 243 -11.72 3.62 -9.37
N ALA A 244 -10.69 4.45 -9.54
CA ALA A 244 -10.42 5.58 -8.65
C ALA A 244 -11.59 6.58 -8.57
N ASP A 245 -12.25 6.89 -9.70
CA ASP A 245 -13.43 7.77 -9.77
C ASP A 245 -14.68 7.18 -9.09
N ARG A 246 -14.75 5.85 -8.98
CA ARG A 246 -15.83 5.14 -8.28
C ARG A 246 -15.56 5.03 -6.79
N LEU A 247 -14.30 4.88 -6.39
CA LEU A 247 -13.90 4.82 -4.99
C LEU A 247 -13.89 6.20 -4.35
N TYR A 248 -13.15 7.15 -4.93
CA TYR A 248 -12.96 8.49 -4.40
C TYR A 248 -14.10 9.41 -4.85
N GLN A 249 -15.13 9.52 -4.03
CA GLN A 249 -16.32 10.31 -4.33
C GLN A 249 -16.59 11.36 -3.26
N ARG A 250 -17.55 12.25 -3.54
CA ARG A 250 -18.14 13.20 -2.58
C ARG A 250 -17.09 13.98 -1.76
N SER A 251 -16.06 14.49 -2.43
CA SER A 251 -15.00 15.33 -1.84
C SER A 251 -14.42 14.78 -0.53
N GLY A 252 -13.66 13.68 -0.63
CA GLY A 252 -12.91 13.12 0.50
C GLY A 252 -13.57 11.92 1.18
N TYR A 253 -14.54 11.29 0.52
CA TYR A 253 -15.14 10.03 0.95
C TYR A 253 -14.76 8.88 0.02
N TYR A 254 -14.58 7.71 0.61
CA TYR A 254 -14.44 6.42 -0.05
C TYR A 254 -15.83 5.80 -0.16
N ARG A 255 -16.27 5.39 -1.35
CA ARG A 255 -17.44 4.54 -1.54
C ARG A 255 -17.05 3.10 -1.24
N ILE A 256 -17.41 2.59 -0.07
CA ILE A 256 -16.88 1.31 0.45
C ILE A 256 -17.84 0.13 0.35
N GLY A 257 -19.08 0.35 -0.11
CA GLY A 257 -20.02 -0.74 -0.32
C GLY A 257 -21.47 -0.30 -0.29
N GLU A 258 -22.35 -1.28 -0.15
CA GLU A 258 -23.80 -1.10 -0.06
C GLU A 258 -24.35 -1.97 1.07
N ILE A 259 -25.40 -1.49 1.73
CA ILE A 259 -26.12 -2.22 2.77
C ILE A 259 -27.61 -2.26 2.45
N MET A 260 -28.27 -3.34 2.90
CA MET A 260 -29.72 -3.50 2.80
C MET A 260 -30.36 -3.34 4.17
N LEU A 261 -31.10 -2.24 4.37
CA LEU A 261 -31.77 -1.95 5.63
C LEU A 261 -33.20 -2.48 5.63
N SER A 262 -33.55 -3.26 6.65
CA SER A 262 -34.93 -3.69 6.93
C SER A 262 -35.54 -2.86 8.05
N PRO A 263 -36.88 -2.67 8.10
CA PRO A 263 -37.53 -1.94 9.18
C PRO A 263 -37.14 -2.47 10.56
N GLY A 264 -36.87 -1.56 11.51
CA GLY A 264 -36.43 -1.90 12.85
C GLY A 264 -35.13 -1.21 13.27
N ALA A 265 -34.46 -1.78 14.27
CA ALA A 265 -33.13 -1.33 14.70
C ALA A 265 -32.06 -2.14 13.96
N SER A 266 -31.00 -1.48 13.50
CA SER A 266 -29.81 -2.14 12.96
C SER A 266 -28.56 -1.42 13.45
N THR A 267 -27.46 -2.14 13.54
CA THR A 267 -26.15 -1.57 13.86
C THR A 267 -25.28 -1.64 12.61
N LEU A 268 -24.87 -0.48 12.11
CA LEU A 268 -23.84 -0.39 11.08
C LEU A 268 -22.50 -0.20 11.77
N GLU A 269 -21.53 -1.01 11.41
CA GLU A 269 -20.15 -0.86 11.85
C GLU A 269 -19.24 -0.70 10.63
N VAL A 270 -18.33 0.24 10.74
CA VAL A 270 -17.27 0.49 9.75
C VAL A 270 -15.94 0.35 10.49
N ALA A 271 -15.07 -0.52 10.01
CA ALA A 271 -13.70 -0.65 10.47
C ALA A 271 -12.73 -0.19 9.36
N VAL A 272 -11.65 0.46 9.76
CA VAL A 272 -10.61 0.97 8.86
C VAL A 272 -9.25 0.58 9.44
N SER A 273 -8.41 -0.05 8.64
CA SER A 273 -7.05 -0.45 9.02
C SER A 273 -5.98 0.11 8.10
N ASP A 274 -4.79 0.33 8.66
CA ASP A 274 -3.58 0.70 7.93
C ASP A 274 -2.78 -0.55 7.50
N PHE A 275 -1.61 -0.31 6.90
CA PHE A 275 -0.74 -1.38 6.46
C PHE A 275 0.04 -2.06 7.61
N ALA A 276 0.27 -1.34 8.71
CA ALA A 276 0.95 -1.87 9.90
C ALA A 276 0.03 -2.77 10.76
N GLY A 277 -1.28 -2.77 10.47
CA GLY A 277 -2.30 -3.56 11.16
C GLY A 277 -2.99 -2.80 12.29
N ASN A 278 -2.80 -1.49 12.43
CA ASN A 278 -3.59 -0.69 13.36
C ASN A 278 -5.00 -0.50 12.79
N GLU A 279 -6.01 -0.47 13.66
CA GLU A 279 -7.41 -0.44 13.28
C GLU A 279 -8.22 0.55 14.13
N THR A 280 -9.18 1.22 13.49
CA THR A 280 -10.24 1.99 14.14
C THR A 280 -11.60 1.54 13.64
N SER A 281 -12.55 1.32 14.55
CA SER A 281 -13.93 0.93 14.23
C SER A 281 -14.96 1.92 14.79
N HIS A 282 -15.99 2.26 14.01
CA HIS A 282 -17.14 3.05 14.44
C HIS A 282 -18.45 2.26 14.30
N SER A 283 -19.15 2.07 15.41
CA SER A 283 -20.49 1.48 15.47
C SER A 283 -21.57 2.55 15.58
N ILE A 284 -22.61 2.45 14.75
CA ILE A 284 -23.69 3.43 14.62
C ILE A 284 -25.05 2.72 14.70
N LEU A 285 -25.94 3.23 15.55
CA LEU A 285 -27.32 2.73 15.65
C LEU A 285 -28.21 3.36 14.56
N LEU A 286 -28.81 2.52 13.74
CA LEU A 286 -29.76 2.91 12.69
C LEU A 286 -31.18 2.55 13.12
N ARG A 287 -32.09 3.53 13.09
CA ARG A 287 -33.53 3.30 13.25
C ARG A 287 -34.21 3.41 11.89
N VAL A 288 -34.62 2.26 11.37
CA VAL A 288 -35.15 2.11 10.02
C VAL A 288 -36.68 2.08 10.08
N ARG A 289 -37.31 2.94 9.29
CA ARG A 289 -38.77 3.03 9.11
C ARG A 289 -39.23 2.24 7.88
#